data_AF-M2YTJ2-F1
#
_entry.id   AF-M2YTJ2-F1
#
_cell.length_a   1.000
_cell.length_b   1.000
_cell.length_c   1.000
_cell.angle_alpha   90.00
_cell.angle_beta   90.00
_cell.angle_gamma   90.00
#
_symmetry.space_group_name_H-M   'P 1'
#
loop_
_entity.id
_entity.type
_entity.pdbx_description
1 polymer ?
#
loop_
_entity_poly.entity_id
_entity_poly.type
_entity_poly.pdbx_seq_one_letter_code
_entity_poly.pdbx_strand_id
1 'polypeptide(L)'
;MRDTNWGLRDYYAADEDPNVRYLVILVEGERLPHAVVRLTGTTEDAFTHNLMWEPSNLLSRVPDEPQWTAREAAVGYANGFLVQMVREISAATHESELSDHKYYAVFKHTEDVVDLSKAYLLIRRPQPYREEKYAGHNRWEETDKLYRLDSGRDWTEEYIAISEAGAQFLRQRIDANWAALWRHHVVFFADGTPYSVVVAAKDPQRQTGTQEFTGDGKFRPTEVLDKVSASSIQEIDFDSAVRIMADLVRQRSAEREAPGAYAVFHHPTDVLDPESAYAIVREPGPEHEIVLPLSSMESERLAARLHVRNAKRRAAAVGGHQHFAVFESARATTDVNNAYSAIRRTTDEPGRWEMFLRPGEWLPTASPQNEHTLAISQADLDRITGRLATAEPRYFELRCRERGPVALVRLTATAEESALDLGWEPSDVFARLPREPTWYVTEVDERGMVGRRFWSATLRRGVAHRNDEIQYFAIFPTQSAAFDLAEAQLVMRQRGAVEEMFVRPDGWVTADRPLTEFTVRHLPISPDEAERLTG
;
A
#
# COMPACT_ATOMS: atom_id res chain seq x y z
N MET A 1 -8.92 -43.42 -1.63
CA MET A 1 -8.27 -42.12 -1.88
C MET A 1 -9.25 -41.04 -1.50
N ARG A 2 -9.01 -40.36 -0.38
CA ARG A 2 -9.80 -39.20 0.05
C ARG A 2 -9.36 -38.00 -0.78
N ASP A 3 -10.31 -37.15 -1.13
CA ASP A 3 -10.19 -35.97 -1.98
C ASP A 3 -8.98 -35.09 -1.58
N THR A 4 -7.96 -35.02 -2.44
CA THR A 4 -6.73 -34.21 -2.28
C THR A 4 -6.95 -32.78 -2.76
N ASN A 5 -8.11 -32.21 -2.47
CA ASN A 5 -8.36 -30.81 -2.76
C ASN A 5 -7.87 -29.96 -1.58
N TRP A 6 -6.67 -29.39 -1.72
CA TRP A 6 -6.05 -28.53 -0.71
C TRP A 6 -6.62 -27.11 -0.70
N GLY A 7 -7.59 -26.79 -1.56
CA GLY A 7 -8.08 -25.42 -1.74
C GLY A 7 -7.06 -24.47 -2.39
N LEU A 8 -5.85 -24.95 -2.67
CA LEU A 8 -4.83 -24.29 -3.47
C LEU A 8 -5.03 -24.67 -4.93
N ARG A 9 -4.95 -23.68 -5.82
CA ARG A 9 -5.03 -23.92 -7.26
C ARG A 9 -3.71 -24.52 -7.76
N ASP A 10 -3.77 -25.54 -8.61
CA ASP A 10 -2.62 -26.22 -9.23
C ASP A 10 -1.94 -25.37 -10.34
N TYR A 11 -1.85 -24.05 -10.14
CA TYR A 11 -1.30 -23.11 -11.14
C TYR A 11 0.23 -23.08 -11.17
N TYR A 12 0.92 -23.88 -10.35
CA TYR A 12 2.37 -23.77 -10.12
C TYR A 12 3.16 -25.01 -10.58
N ALA A 13 2.68 -25.68 -11.64
CA ALA A 13 3.37 -26.83 -12.22
C ALA A 13 4.68 -26.37 -12.88
N ALA A 14 5.79 -26.53 -12.17
CA ALA A 14 7.13 -26.52 -12.75
C ALA A 14 7.46 -27.91 -13.31
N ASP A 15 8.49 -28.01 -14.16
CA ASP A 15 9.00 -29.31 -14.62
C ASP A 15 9.32 -30.21 -13.42
N GLU A 16 8.63 -31.34 -13.31
CA GLU A 16 8.84 -32.32 -12.25
C GLU A 16 10.19 -33.01 -12.47
N ASP A 17 11.14 -32.82 -11.55
CA ASP A 17 12.27 -33.74 -11.43
C ASP A 17 11.75 -35.04 -10.84
N PRO A 18 11.73 -36.16 -11.59
CA PRO A 18 11.17 -37.42 -11.11
C PRO A 18 11.94 -38.00 -9.92
N ASN A 19 13.14 -37.49 -9.61
CA ASN A 19 13.94 -37.92 -8.47
C ASN A 19 13.65 -37.13 -7.19
N VAL A 20 12.77 -36.13 -7.25
CA VAL A 20 12.45 -35.26 -6.14
C VAL A 20 11.03 -35.53 -5.66
N ARG A 21 10.88 -35.81 -4.36
CA ARG A 21 9.57 -35.97 -3.70
C ARG A 21 9.36 -34.85 -2.70
N TYR A 22 8.15 -34.30 -2.66
CA TYR A 22 7.77 -33.27 -1.71
C TYR A 22 6.81 -33.82 -0.66
N LEU A 23 7.07 -33.46 0.60
CA LEU A 23 6.18 -33.73 1.73
C LEU A 23 5.89 -32.42 2.45
N VAL A 24 4.65 -32.23 2.87
CA VAL A 24 4.23 -31.07 3.65
C VAL A 24 4.00 -31.54 5.08
N ILE A 25 4.69 -30.90 6.03
CA ILE A 25 4.52 -31.15 7.47
C ILE A 25 3.51 -30.13 8.00
N LEU A 26 2.41 -30.63 8.54
CA LEU A 26 1.34 -29.86 9.14
C LEU A 26 1.30 -30.11 10.64
N VAL A 27 1.04 -29.06 11.42
CA VAL A 27 0.85 -29.12 12.87
C VAL A 27 -0.59 -28.77 13.20
N GLU A 28 -1.23 -29.56 14.06
CA GLU A 28 -2.60 -29.28 14.48
C GLU A 28 -2.74 -27.88 15.08
N GLY A 29 -3.68 -27.09 14.56
CA GLY A 29 -3.94 -25.72 15.01
C GLY A 29 -3.10 -24.64 14.33
N GLU A 30 -2.06 -24.99 13.58
CA GLU A 30 -1.31 -24.01 12.78
C GLU A 30 -2.03 -23.69 11.47
N ARG A 31 -2.02 -22.40 11.09
CA ARG A 31 -2.61 -21.93 9.83
C ARG A 31 -1.74 -22.25 8.62
N LEU A 32 -0.42 -22.17 8.79
CA LEU A 32 0.57 -22.45 7.76
C LEU A 32 1.17 -23.84 7.98
N PRO A 33 1.72 -24.47 6.93
CA PRO A 33 2.58 -25.63 7.13
C PRO A 33 3.75 -25.29 8.05
N HIS A 34 4.15 -26.28 8.84
CA HIS A 34 5.36 -26.19 9.65
C HIS A 34 6.61 -26.22 8.77
N ALA A 35 6.60 -27.10 7.76
CA ALA A 35 7.66 -27.18 6.76
C ALA A 35 7.17 -27.79 5.44
N VAL A 36 7.84 -27.45 4.35
CA VAL A 36 7.82 -28.22 3.11
C VAL A 36 9.16 -28.94 3.00
N VAL A 37 9.13 -30.26 2.96
CA VAL A 37 10.31 -31.13 2.86
C VAL A 37 10.49 -31.56 1.42
N ARG A 38 11.73 -31.47 0.93
CA ARG A 38 12.16 -31.99 -0.36
C ARG A 38 13.12 -33.15 -0.12
N LEU A 39 12.78 -34.31 -0.67
CA LEU A 39 13.62 -35.51 -0.65
C LEU A 39 14.27 -35.73 -2.02
N THR A 40 15.60 -35.76 -2.03
CA THR A 40 16.41 -36.09 -3.22
C THR A 40 17.24 -37.34 -2.91
N GLY A 41 16.74 -38.50 -3.32
CA GLY A 41 17.29 -39.79 -2.91
C GLY A 41 17.15 -40.01 -1.40
N THR A 42 18.27 -40.03 -0.67
CA THR A 42 18.31 -40.13 0.81
C THR A 42 18.54 -38.79 1.50
N THR A 43 18.70 -37.71 0.75
CA THR A 43 18.94 -36.37 1.30
C THR A 43 17.61 -35.70 1.58
N GLU A 44 17.46 -35.16 2.78
CA GLU A 44 16.29 -34.39 3.21
C GLU A 44 16.69 -32.93 3.41
N ASP A 45 16.03 -32.04 2.67
CA ASP A 45 16.05 -30.60 2.93
C ASP A 45 14.65 -30.16 3.35
N ALA A 46 14.55 -29.19 4.26
CA ALA A 46 13.28 -28.58 4.64
C ALA A 46 13.29 -27.08 4.42
N PHE A 47 12.18 -26.57 3.92
CA PHE A 47 11.85 -25.15 3.91
C PHE A 47 10.91 -24.88 5.09
N THR A 48 11.42 -24.15 6.08
CA THR A 48 10.72 -23.89 7.35
C THR A 48 10.30 -22.42 7.46
N HIS A 49 9.85 -21.99 8.64
CA HIS A 49 9.51 -20.59 8.91
C HIS A 49 10.71 -19.63 8.86
N ASN A 50 11.94 -20.17 8.75
CA ASN A 50 13.14 -19.37 8.47
C ASN A 50 13.26 -18.95 6.99
N LEU A 51 12.35 -19.42 6.12
CA LEU A 51 12.27 -19.07 4.70
C LEU A 51 13.53 -19.41 3.89
N MET A 52 14.22 -20.48 4.28
CA MET A 52 15.39 -21.00 3.59
C MET A 52 15.32 -22.52 3.53
N TRP A 53 15.89 -23.10 2.46
CA TRP A 53 16.13 -24.54 2.37
C TRP A 53 17.35 -24.90 3.21
N GLU A 54 17.18 -25.80 4.17
CA GLU A 54 18.26 -26.27 5.04
C GLU A 54 18.20 -27.81 5.15
N PRO A 55 19.36 -28.48 5.30
CA PRO A 55 19.38 -29.91 5.61
C PRO A 55 18.54 -30.22 6.85
N SER A 56 17.74 -31.29 6.81
CA SER A 56 16.70 -31.57 7.79
C SER A 56 16.65 -33.05 8.20
N ASN A 57 16.03 -33.32 9.35
CA ASN A 57 15.64 -34.65 9.82
C ASN A 57 14.19 -34.69 10.34
N LEU A 58 13.35 -33.74 9.91
CA LEU A 58 11.97 -33.58 10.35
C LEU A 58 11.15 -34.84 10.10
N LEU A 59 11.34 -35.54 8.98
CA LEU A 59 10.56 -36.76 8.70
C LEU A 59 10.82 -37.89 9.71
N SER A 60 12.05 -38.01 10.23
CA SER A 60 12.35 -38.97 11.29
C SER A 60 11.73 -38.61 12.64
N ARG A 61 11.37 -37.35 12.85
CA ARG A 61 10.76 -36.85 14.09
C ARG A 61 9.24 -36.94 14.09
N VAL A 62 8.59 -36.95 12.91
CA VAL A 62 7.13 -37.02 12.80
C VAL A 62 6.50 -38.16 13.63
N PRO A 63 7.07 -39.39 13.71
CA PRO A 63 6.51 -40.45 14.55
C PRO A 63 6.50 -40.13 16.05
N ASP A 64 7.44 -39.31 16.52
CA ASP A 64 7.60 -38.93 17.92
C ASP A 64 6.80 -37.66 18.30
N GLU A 65 6.24 -36.96 17.31
CA GLU A 65 5.52 -35.70 17.45
C GLU A 65 4.02 -35.92 17.11
N PRO A 66 3.16 -36.25 18.08
CA PRO A 66 1.79 -36.73 17.82
C PRO A 66 0.87 -35.71 17.14
N GLN A 67 1.21 -34.43 17.22
CA GLN A 67 0.49 -33.31 16.60
C GLN A 67 0.95 -33.02 15.16
N TRP A 68 2.00 -33.71 14.68
CA TRP A 68 2.57 -33.51 13.35
C TRP A 68 2.02 -34.54 12.37
N THR A 69 1.74 -34.10 11.15
CA THR A 69 1.40 -35.00 10.04
C THR A 69 2.23 -34.65 8.82
N ALA A 70 2.88 -35.66 8.22
CA ALA A 70 3.56 -35.52 6.93
C ALA A 70 2.65 -36.06 5.82
N ARG A 71 2.45 -35.28 4.78
CA ARG A 71 1.63 -35.66 3.61
C ARG A 71 2.42 -35.41 2.34
N GLU A 72 2.48 -36.43 1.47
CA GLU A 72 3.08 -36.26 0.15
C GLU A 72 2.26 -35.27 -0.68
N ALA A 73 2.95 -34.41 -1.41
CA ALA A 73 2.36 -33.37 -2.25
C ALA A 73 3.01 -33.40 -3.64
N ALA A 74 2.20 -33.20 -4.69
CA ALA A 74 2.74 -32.92 -6.02
C ALA A 74 3.49 -31.58 -6.03
N VAL A 75 4.38 -31.38 -7.00
CA VAL A 75 5.25 -30.19 -7.07
C VAL A 75 4.44 -28.88 -7.03
N GLY A 76 3.31 -28.82 -7.73
CA GLY A 76 2.45 -27.64 -7.78
C GLY A 76 1.87 -27.26 -6.41
N TYR A 77 1.45 -28.25 -5.62
CA TYR A 77 0.97 -28.03 -4.25
C TYR A 77 2.09 -27.63 -3.30
N ALA A 78 3.26 -28.29 -3.39
CA ALA A 78 4.42 -27.93 -2.59
C ALA A 78 4.85 -26.48 -2.85
N ASN A 79 4.91 -26.07 -4.13
CA ASN A 79 5.18 -24.69 -4.53
C ASN A 79 4.13 -23.72 -3.99
N GLY A 80 2.84 -24.07 -4.07
CA GLY A 80 1.77 -23.25 -3.49
C GLY A 80 1.95 -23.01 -1.98
N PHE A 81 2.35 -24.04 -1.23
CA PHE A 81 2.66 -23.91 0.19
C PHE A 81 3.91 -23.06 0.45
N LEU A 82 4.98 -23.24 -0.31
CA LEU A 82 6.19 -22.41 -0.19
C LEU A 82 5.88 -20.93 -0.40
N VAL A 83 5.14 -20.61 -1.48
CA VAL A 83 4.70 -19.24 -1.80
C VAL A 83 3.87 -18.66 -0.66
N GLN A 84 2.92 -19.43 -0.14
CA GLN A 84 2.07 -18.98 0.97
C GLN A 84 2.89 -18.74 2.24
N MET A 85 3.82 -19.64 2.58
CA MET A 85 4.72 -19.48 3.72
C MET A 85 5.57 -18.21 3.59
N VAL A 86 6.25 -18.02 2.45
CA VAL A 86 7.06 -16.82 2.20
C VAL A 86 6.20 -15.57 2.33
N ARG A 87 5.03 -15.53 1.70
CA ARG A 87 4.15 -14.37 1.73
C ARG A 87 3.66 -14.03 3.14
N GLU A 88 3.11 -15.00 3.86
CA GLU A 88 2.52 -14.76 5.18
C GLU A 88 3.58 -14.46 6.24
N ILE A 89 4.69 -15.21 6.24
CA ILE A 89 5.77 -15.03 7.22
C ILE A 89 6.54 -13.75 6.93
N SER A 90 6.86 -13.46 5.67
CA SER A 90 7.56 -12.22 5.32
C SER A 90 6.69 -11.00 5.59
N ALA A 91 5.38 -11.05 5.32
CA ALA A 91 4.47 -9.97 5.69
C ALA A 91 4.46 -9.75 7.21
N ALA A 92 4.31 -10.82 7.99
CA ALA A 92 4.33 -10.75 9.45
C ALA A 92 5.66 -10.21 10.01
N THR A 93 6.78 -10.54 9.37
CA THR A 93 8.12 -10.17 9.84
C THR A 93 8.53 -8.77 9.39
N HIS A 94 8.16 -8.35 8.18
CA HIS A 94 8.74 -7.19 7.52
C HIS A 94 7.76 -6.03 7.31
N GLU A 95 6.44 -6.24 7.39
CA GLU A 95 5.47 -5.14 7.42
C GLU A 95 5.31 -4.55 8.83
N SER A 96 6.44 -4.19 9.45
CA SER A 96 6.39 -3.51 10.73
C SER A 96 5.95 -2.07 10.55
N GLU A 97 4.96 -1.62 11.32
CA GLU A 97 4.61 -0.19 11.41
C GLU A 97 5.76 0.68 11.93
N LEU A 98 6.81 0.07 12.50
CA LEU A 98 8.00 0.79 12.97
C LEU A 98 9.10 0.91 11.93
N SER A 99 8.99 0.26 10.77
CA SER A 99 9.98 0.47 9.72
C SER A 99 9.83 1.86 9.10
N ASP A 100 10.95 2.45 8.70
CA ASP A 100 10.97 3.73 8.00
C ASP A 100 10.17 3.65 6.69
N HIS A 101 10.39 2.56 5.96
CA HIS A 101 9.63 2.19 4.77
C HIS A 101 9.25 0.71 4.83
N LYS A 102 8.14 0.34 4.20
CA LYS A 102 7.83 -1.06 3.87
C LYS A 102 8.39 -1.36 2.50
N TYR A 103 9.18 -2.42 2.38
CA TYR A 103 9.82 -2.83 1.12
C TYR A 103 9.19 -4.10 0.59
N TYR A 104 9.10 -4.18 -0.74
CA TYR A 104 8.48 -5.28 -1.46
C TYR A 104 9.33 -5.68 -2.65
N ALA A 105 9.51 -6.98 -2.84
CA ALA A 105 10.08 -7.56 -4.05
C ALA A 105 8.96 -8.04 -4.97
N VAL A 106 9.04 -7.76 -6.27
CA VAL A 106 8.08 -8.27 -7.28
C VAL A 106 8.75 -9.25 -8.22
N PHE A 107 8.04 -10.31 -8.54
CA PHE A 107 8.49 -11.45 -9.33
C PHE A 107 7.60 -11.63 -10.56
N LYS A 108 8.21 -12.03 -11.69
CA LYS A 108 7.46 -12.27 -12.93
C LYS A 108 6.62 -13.55 -12.86
N HIS A 109 7.09 -14.50 -12.06
CA HIS A 109 6.49 -15.81 -11.87
C HIS A 109 6.35 -16.07 -10.38
N THR A 110 5.25 -16.69 -9.98
CA THR A 110 4.94 -16.91 -8.56
C THR A 110 5.92 -17.88 -7.91
N GLU A 111 6.42 -18.88 -8.62
CA GLU A 111 7.41 -19.84 -8.14
C GLU A 111 8.78 -19.20 -7.83
N ASP A 112 9.06 -18.01 -8.33
CA ASP A 112 10.32 -17.31 -8.10
C ASP A 112 10.41 -16.65 -6.71
N VAL A 113 9.30 -16.53 -5.97
CA VAL A 113 9.27 -15.82 -4.67
C VAL A 113 10.17 -16.43 -3.60
N VAL A 114 10.53 -17.70 -3.74
CA VAL A 114 11.43 -18.41 -2.81
C VAL A 114 12.91 -18.02 -3.00
N ASP A 115 13.23 -17.29 -4.06
CA ASP A 115 14.57 -16.81 -4.37
C ASP A 115 14.56 -15.32 -4.68
N LEU A 116 14.90 -14.51 -3.68
CA LEU A 116 14.96 -13.05 -3.81
C LEU A 116 15.85 -12.58 -4.99
N SER A 117 16.85 -13.39 -5.38
CA SER A 117 17.71 -13.08 -6.53
C SER A 117 17.01 -13.14 -7.89
N LYS A 118 15.77 -13.63 -7.94
CA LYS A 118 14.91 -13.64 -9.12
C LYS A 118 13.89 -12.50 -9.18
N ALA A 119 13.70 -11.76 -8.08
CA ALA A 119 12.86 -10.56 -8.09
C ALA A 119 13.31 -9.64 -9.23
N TYR A 120 12.41 -9.00 -9.96
CA TYR A 120 12.80 -8.10 -11.05
C TYR A 120 12.55 -6.63 -10.73
N LEU A 121 11.76 -6.36 -9.67
CA LEU A 121 11.44 -5.02 -9.21
C LEU A 121 11.55 -4.94 -7.69
N LEU A 122 12.05 -3.79 -7.22
CA LEU A 122 12.02 -3.39 -5.82
C LEU A 122 11.04 -2.24 -5.68
N ILE A 123 10.09 -2.35 -4.77
CA ILE A 123 9.14 -1.29 -4.42
C ILE A 123 9.31 -0.93 -2.96
N ARG A 124 9.14 0.35 -2.63
CA ARG A 124 8.91 0.81 -1.26
C ARG A 124 7.59 1.55 -1.15
N ARG A 125 6.98 1.53 0.02
CA ARG A 125 5.83 2.37 0.38
C ARG A 125 6.26 3.39 1.44
N PRO A 126 6.54 4.66 1.06
CA PRO A 126 6.90 5.70 2.04
C PRO A 126 5.69 6.21 2.83
N GLN A 127 4.48 6.02 2.31
CA GLN A 127 3.22 6.36 2.97
C GLN A 127 2.09 5.47 2.40
N PRO A 128 0.92 5.40 3.06
CA PRO A 128 -0.27 4.79 2.49
C PRO A 128 -0.56 5.29 1.07
N TYR A 129 -0.97 4.36 0.21
CA TYR A 129 -1.37 4.61 -1.19
C TYR A 129 -0.30 5.22 -2.10
N ARG A 130 0.93 5.40 -1.62
CA ARG A 130 2.06 5.82 -2.45
C ARG A 130 3.06 4.68 -2.55
N GLU A 131 3.35 4.29 -3.77
CA GLU A 131 4.32 3.25 -4.07
C GLU A 131 5.40 3.84 -4.94
N GLU A 132 6.63 3.46 -4.66
CA GLU A 132 7.78 3.89 -5.45
C GLU A 132 8.62 2.68 -5.84
N LYS A 133 8.91 2.53 -7.14
CA LYS A 133 9.84 1.52 -7.63
C LYS A 133 11.26 2.08 -7.62
N TYR A 134 12.24 1.24 -7.30
CA TYR A 134 13.64 1.60 -7.44
C TYR A 134 14.01 1.60 -8.94
N ALA A 135 14.38 2.76 -9.46
CA ALA A 135 14.73 2.94 -10.87
C ALA A 135 16.20 2.65 -11.17
N GLY A 136 17.02 2.44 -10.13
CA GLY A 136 18.49 2.47 -10.21
C GLY A 136 19.03 3.86 -9.88
N HIS A 137 20.36 3.99 -9.82
CA HIS A 137 21.06 5.28 -9.61
C HIS A 137 20.65 5.99 -8.31
N ASN A 138 20.35 5.25 -7.24
CA ASN A 138 19.78 5.79 -5.99
C ASN A 138 18.45 6.55 -6.16
N ARG A 139 17.70 6.28 -7.23
CA ARG A 139 16.42 6.96 -7.50
C ARG A 139 15.21 6.06 -7.32
N TRP A 140 14.14 6.70 -6.89
CA TRP A 140 12.81 6.11 -6.74
C TRP A 140 11.81 6.84 -7.64
N GLU A 141 10.95 6.08 -8.30
CA GLU A 141 9.92 6.60 -9.20
C GLU A 141 8.55 6.12 -8.75
N GLU A 142 7.54 7.00 -8.86
CA GLU A 142 6.16 6.63 -8.55
C GLU A 142 5.71 5.43 -9.42
N THR A 143 4.96 4.54 -8.79
CA THR A 143 4.38 3.35 -9.43
C THR A 143 3.02 3.07 -8.80
N ASP A 144 2.19 2.30 -9.49
CA ASP A 144 0.91 1.75 -8.99
C ASP A 144 0.95 0.21 -8.98
N LYS A 145 2.15 -0.36 -9.01
CA LYS A 145 2.37 -1.78 -9.30
C LYS A 145 1.75 -2.69 -8.25
N LEU A 146 1.90 -2.40 -6.95
CA LEU A 146 1.28 -3.24 -5.91
C LEU A 146 -0.23 -3.07 -5.94
N TYR A 147 -0.77 -1.87 -6.18
CA TYR A 147 -2.20 -1.68 -6.43
C TYR A 147 -2.72 -2.53 -7.61
N ARG A 148 -1.97 -2.60 -8.72
CA ARG A 148 -2.33 -3.45 -9.87
C ARG A 148 -2.27 -4.95 -9.54
N LEU A 149 -1.31 -5.38 -8.72
CA LEU A 149 -1.24 -6.76 -8.21
C LEU A 149 -2.43 -7.06 -7.28
N ASP A 150 -2.69 -6.20 -6.30
CA ASP A 150 -3.77 -6.33 -5.33
C ASP A 150 -5.17 -6.31 -5.98
N SER A 151 -5.34 -5.55 -7.06
CA SER A 151 -6.58 -5.50 -7.84
C SER A 151 -6.71 -6.62 -8.89
N GLY A 152 -5.69 -7.48 -9.02
CA GLY A 152 -5.67 -8.60 -9.99
C GLY A 152 -5.47 -8.18 -11.45
N ARG A 153 -5.07 -6.93 -11.73
CA ARG A 153 -4.74 -6.48 -13.09
C ARG A 153 -3.45 -7.12 -13.62
N ASP A 154 -2.52 -7.39 -12.71
CA ASP A 154 -1.22 -8.02 -13.01
C ASP A 154 -1.13 -9.44 -12.39
N TRP A 155 -2.21 -10.24 -12.50
CA TRP A 155 -2.39 -11.52 -11.80
C TRP A 155 -1.34 -12.62 -12.07
N THR A 156 -0.51 -12.48 -13.10
CA THR A 156 0.57 -13.43 -13.44
C THR A 156 1.81 -13.24 -12.59
N GLU A 157 1.91 -12.11 -11.90
CA GLU A 157 3.05 -11.73 -11.10
C GLU A 157 2.73 -11.85 -9.61
N GLU A 158 3.77 -11.86 -8.78
CA GLU A 158 3.63 -11.98 -7.33
C GLU A 158 4.55 -10.99 -6.62
N TYR A 159 4.19 -10.59 -5.40
CA TYR A 159 5.05 -9.77 -4.57
C TYR A 159 5.10 -10.26 -3.12
N ILE A 160 6.22 -10.01 -2.45
CA ILE A 160 6.42 -10.33 -1.03
C ILE A 160 7.02 -9.12 -0.31
N ALA A 161 6.66 -8.94 0.96
CA ALA A 161 7.36 -8.00 1.82
C ALA A 161 8.80 -8.48 2.08
N ILE A 162 9.76 -7.58 2.20
CA ILE A 162 11.17 -7.92 2.45
C ILE A 162 11.79 -7.02 3.52
N SER A 163 12.86 -7.50 4.15
CA SER A 163 13.65 -6.70 5.08
C SER A 163 14.39 -5.57 4.38
N GLU A 164 14.87 -4.58 5.15
CA GLU A 164 15.74 -3.51 4.64
C GLU A 164 17.05 -4.08 4.06
N ALA A 165 17.60 -5.15 4.65
CA ALA A 165 18.75 -5.85 4.09
C ALA A 165 18.43 -6.48 2.73
N GLY A 166 17.25 -7.09 2.58
CA GLY A 166 16.76 -7.60 1.30
C GLY A 166 16.57 -6.49 0.25
N ALA A 167 16.03 -5.33 0.67
CA ALA A 167 15.93 -4.16 -0.20
C ALA A 167 17.30 -3.65 -0.64
N GLN A 168 18.29 -3.62 0.26
CA GLN A 168 19.66 -3.21 -0.07
C GLN A 168 20.33 -4.17 -1.05
N PHE A 169 20.15 -5.48 -0.87
CA PHE A 169 20.59 -6.49 -1.84
C PHE A 169 19.99 -6.25 -3.23
N LEU A 170 18.67 -6.01 -3.31
CA LEU A 170 18.00 -5.73 -4.58
C LEU A 170 18.47 -4.42 -5.23
N ARG A 171 18.69 -3.36 -4.45
CA ARG A 171 19.26 -2.09 -4.97
C ARG A 171 20.60 -2.33 -5.64
N GLN A 172 21.53 -2.97 -4.93
CA GLN A 172 22.87 -3.28 -5.45
C GLN A 172 22.80 -4.09 -6.74
N ARG A 173 21.93 -5.10 -6.79
CA ARG A 173 21.76 -5.93 -7.99
C ARG A 173 21.14 -5.15 -9.16
N ILE A 174 20.16 -4.29 -8.90
CA ILE A 174 19.55 -3.43 -9.93
C ILE A 174 20.59 -2.44 -10.47
N ASP A 175 21.39 -1.81 -9.61
CA ASP A 175 22.45 -0.89 -10.02
C ASP A 175 23.58 -1.61 -10.78
N ALA A 176 23.98 -2.80 -10.34
CA ALA A 176 24.94 -3.64 -11.08
C ALA A 176 24.40 -4.01 -12.46
N ASN A 177 23.11 -4.29 -12.59
CA ASN A 177 22.48 -4.55 -13.88
C ASN A 177 22.49 -3.31 -14.78
N TRP A 178 22.25 -2.12 -14.22
CA TRP A 178 22.40 -0.87 -14.94
C TRP A 178 23.82 -0.67 -15.47
N ALA A 179 24.82 -0.83 -14.60
CA ALA A 179 26.23 -0.73 -14.98
C ALA A 179 26.63 -1.78 -16.04
N ALA A 180 26.07 -2.99 -15.97
CA ALA A 180 26.35 -4.07 -16.91
C ALA A 180 25.73 -3.81 -18.29
N LEU A 181 24.51 -3.27 -18.34
CA LEU A 181 23.69 -3.22 -19.55
C LEU A 181 23.69 -1.88 -20.28
N TRP A 182 24.11 -0.79 -19.63
CA TRP A 182 24.00 0.56 -20.15
C TRP A 182 25.35 1.27 -20.15
N ARG A 183 25.58 2.11 -21.16
CA ARG A 183 26.63 3.12 -21.19
C ARG A 183 26.08 4.41 -20.62
N HIS A 184 26.93 5.13 -19.89
CA HIS A 184 26.59 6.41 -19.28
C HIS A 184 27.47 7.47 -19.92
N HIS A 185 26.81 8.49 -20.46
CA HIS A 185 27.46 9.62 -21.10
C HIS A 185 27.10 10.89 -20.34
N VAL A 186 28.07 11.78 -20.16
CA VAL A 186 27.80 13.14 -19.70
C VAL A 186 27.88 14.06 -20.90
N VAL A 187 26.86 14.89 -21.04
CA VAL A 187 26.88 16.00 -22.00
C VAL A 187 27.26 17.25 -21.23
N PHE A 188 28.25 17.99 -21.74
CA PHE A 188 28.72 19.23 -21.14
C PHE A 188 28.31 20.44 -21.97
N PHE A 189 28.09 21.56 -21.29
CA PHE A 189 28.11 22.87 -21.92
C PHE A 189 29.52 23.24 -22.39
N ALA A 190 29.62 24.31 -23.19
CA ALA A 190 30.90 24.80 -23.73
C ALA A 190 31.89 25.25 -22.63
N ASP A 191 31.39 25.58 -21.45
CA ASP A 191 32.19 25.99 -20.28
C ASP A 191 32.67 24.80 -19.42
N GLY A 192 32.33 23.56 -19.81
CA GLY A 192 32.68 22.35 -19.08
C GLY A 192 31.74 22.00 -17.94
N THR A 193 30.64 22.74 -17.74
CA THR A 193 29.61 22.40 -16.76
C THR A 193 28.78 21.22 -17.26
N PRO A 194 28.55 20.17 -16.45
CA PRO A 194 27.63 19.09 -16.81
C PRO A 194 26.23 19.63 -17.09
N TYR A 195 25.65 19.24 -18.22
CA TYR A 195 24.28 19.57 -18.61
C TYR A 195 23.32 18.41 -18.33
N SER A 196 23.70 17.20 -18.74
CA SER A 196 22.86 16.01 -18.57
C SER A 196 23.69 14.74 -18.48
N VAL A 197 23.08 13.72 -17.88
CA VAL A 197 23.56 12.33 -17.94
C VAL A 197 22.64 11.55 -18.88
N VAL A 198 23.21 10.94 -19.91
CA VAL A 198 22.49 10.16 -20.91
C VAL A 198 22.86 8.69 -20.78
N VAL A 199 21.85 7.83 -20.76
CA VAL A 199 22.02 6.37 -20.78
C VAL A 199 21.67 5.82 -22.15
N ALA A 200 22.54 4.94 -22.65
CA ALA A 200 22.37 4.23 -23.92
C ALA A 200 22.56 2.73 -23.68
N ALA A 201 21.72 1.88 -24.28
CA ALA A 201 21.88 0.43 -24.15
C ALA A 201 23.22 0.00 -24.80
N LYS A 202 23.97 -0.89 -24.12
CA LYS A 202 25.19 -1.48 -24.70
C LYS A 202 24.89 -2.41 -25.87
N ASP A 203 23.74 -3.09 -25.80
CA ASP A 203 23.24 -3.95 -26.86
C ASP A 203 22.33 -3.14 -27.80
N PRO A 204 22.75 -2.89 -29.06
CA PRO A 204 21.96 -2.11 -30.01
C PRO A 204 20.68 -2.82 -30.45
N GLN A 205 20.52 -4.13 -30.20
CA GLN A 205 19.27 -4.85 -30.49
C GLN A 205 18.16 -4.54 -29.48
N ARG A 206 18.51 -4.00 -28.30
CA ARG A 206 17.51 -3.51 -27.37
C ARG A 206 16.90 -2.24 -27.93
N GLN A 207 15.63 -2.31 -28.31
CA GLN A 207 14.84 -1.18 -28.84
C GLN A 207 14.53 -0.12 -27.77
N THR A 208 15.36 0.00 -26.74
CA THR A 208 15.29 1.07 -25.75
C THR A 208 16.09 2.26 -26.27
N GLY A 209 15.39 3.31 -26.71
CA GLY A 209 16.03 4.57 -27.10
C GLY A 209 16.86 5.18 -25.98
N THR A 210 17.72 6.13 -26.32
CA THR A 210 18.54 6.88 -25.36
C THR A 210 17.66 7.68 -24.40
N GLN A 211 18.07 7.76 -23.14
CA GLN A 211 17.35 8.52 -22.12
C GLN A 211 18.27 9.52 -21.44
N GLU A 212 17.83 10.75 -21.23
CA GLU A 212 18.57 11.80 -20.51
C GLU A 212 17.99 12.09 -19.14
N PHE A 213 18.87 12.47 -18.22
CA PHE A 213 18.56 13.03 -16.91
C PHE A 213 19.20 14.42 -16.80
N THR A 214 18.39 15.43 -16.49
CA THR A 214 18.78 16.84 -16.45
C THR A 214 18.68 17.45 -15.05
N GLY A 215 18.51 16.62 -14.01
CA GLY A 215 18.29 17.08 -12.63
C GLY A 215 16.82 17.35 -12.28
N ASP A 216 15.88 17.05 -13.18
CA ASP A 216 14.43 17.23 -12.99
C ASP A 216 13.74 16.03 -12.30
N GLY A 217 14.52 15.03 -11.88
CA GLY A 217 14.05 13.88 -11.12
C GLY A 217 13.60 12.67 -11.94
N LYS A 218 13.65 12.71 -13.28
CA LYS A 218 13.33 11.54 -14.12
C LYS A 218 14.16 11.42 -15.40
N PHE A 219 14.34 10.18 -15.86
CA PHE A 219 14.88 9.95 -17.20
C PHE A 219 13.80 10.24 -18.25
N ARG A 220 14.18 10.89 -19.36
CA ARG A 220 13.29 11.19 -20.49
C ARG A 220 13.92 10.70 -21.79
N PRO A 221 13.14 10.20 -22.77
CA PRO A 221 13.67 9.91 -24.10
C PRO A 221 14.38 11.12 -24.69
N THR A 222 15.54 10.91 -25.32
CA THR A 222 16.36 11.97 -25.91
C THR A 222 17.04 11.52 -27.20
N GLU A 223 17.48 12.50 -27.99
CA GLU A 223 18.37 12.33 -29.16
C GLU A 223 19.64 13.19 -29.00
N VAL A 224 19.94 13.65 -27.78
CA VAL A 224 21.00 14.64 -27.55
C VAL A 224 22.37 14.15 -28.02
N LEU A 225 22.66 12.85 -27.88
CA LEU A 225 23.93 12.26 -28.33
C LEU A 225 24.14 12.39 -29.86
N ASP A 226 23.06 12.42 -30.64
CA ASP A 226 23.12 12.58 -32.10
C ASP A 226 23.23 14.05 -32.53
N LYS A 227 22.94 14.99 -31.61
CA LYS A 227 22.82 16.43 -31.90
C LYS A 227 24.01 17.25 -31.40
N VAL A 228 24.77 16.75 -30.43
CA VAL A 228 25.92 17.46 -29.86
C VAL A 228 27.24 16.98 -30.46
N SER A 229 28.25 17.85 -30.44
CA SER A 229 29.60 17.49 -30.88
C SER A 229 30.15 16.35 -30.01
N ALA A 230 30.93 15.44 -30.61
CA ALA A 230 31.63 14.39 -29.88
C ALA A 230 32.57 14.96 -28.79
N SER A 231 33.08 16.19 -28.97
CA SER A 231 33.90 16.86 -27.96
C SER A 231 33.13 17.31 -26.71
N SER A 232 31.80 17.32 -26.76
CA SER A 232 30.92 17.68 -25.65
C SER A 232 30.36 16.46 -24.92
N ILE A 233 30.75 15.25 -25.32
CA ILE A 233 30.29 13.98 -24.76
C ILE A 233 31.46 13.27 -24.10
N GLN A 234 31.29 12.81 -22.86
CA GLN A 234 32.23 11.91 -22.19
C GLN A 234 31.50 10.66 -21.72
N GLU A 235 31.99 9.48 -22.11
CA GLU A 235 31.57 8.23 -21.47
C GLU A 235 32.22 8.11 -20.08
N ILE A 236 31.42 7.73 -19.08
CA ILE A 236 31.84 7.65 -17.69
C ILE A 236 31.32 6.36 -17.04
N ASP A 237 31.89 5.99 -15.90
CA ASP A 237 31.39 4.87 -15.10
C ASP A 237 30.07 5.23 -14.37
N PHE A 238 29.40 4.18 -13.87
CA PHE A 238 28.12 4.28 -13.18
C PHE A 238 28.17 5.18 -11.92
N ASP A 239 29.20 5.05 -11.09
CA ASP A 239 29.31 5.80 -9.82
C ASP A 239 29.56 7.29 -10.07
N SER A 240 30.35 7.60 -11.11
CA SER A 240 30.55 8.96 -11.61
C SER A 240 29.24 9.54 -12.16
N ALA A 241 28.43 8.71 -12.85
CA ALA A 241 27.14 9.14 -13.39
C ALA A 241 26.16 9.51 -12.26
N VAL A 242 26.07 8.67 -11.22
CA VAL A 242 25.23 8.94 -10.05
C VAL A 242 25.66 10.23 -9.33
N ARG A 243 26.97 10.48 -9.20
CA ARG A 243 27.48 11.73 -8.61
C ARG A 243 27.10 12.96 -9.43
N ILE A 244 27.28 12.92 -10.74
CA ILE A 244 26.90 14.04 -11.63
C ILE A 244 25.39 14.25 -11.64
N MET A 245 24.59 13.18 -11.60
CA MET A 245 23.14 13.30 -11.45
C MET A 245 22.76 14.05 -10.16
N ALA A 246 23.42 13.75 -9.04
CA ALA A 246 23.20 14.44 -7.78
C ALA A 246 23.57 15.93 -7.87
N ASP A 247 24.66 16.28 -8.56
CA ASP A 247 25.08 17.66 -8.82
C ASP A 247 24.04 18.42 -9.64
N LEU A 248 23.53 17.80 -10.71
CA LEU A 248 22.47 18.37 -11.54
C LEU A 248 21.20 18.66 -10.75
N VAL A 249 20.79 17.75 -9.85
CA VAL A 249 19.62 17.97 -8.97
C VAL A 249 19.84 19.17 -8.05
N ARG A 250 21.04 19.30 -7.46
CA ARG A 250 21.38 20.43 -6.58
C ARG A 250 21.40 21.75 -7.35
N GLN A 251 22.06 21.79 -8.50
CA GLN A 251 22.11 22.96 -9.38
C GLN A 251 20.69 23.39 -9.77
N ARG A 252 19.88 22.45 -10.27
CA ARG A 252 18.52 22.74 -10.72
C ARG A 252 17.61 23.21 -9.60
N SER A 253 17.84 22.74 -8.38
CA SER A 253 17.08 23.17 -7.21
C SER A 253 17.52 24.55 -6.72
N ALA A 254 18.80 24.92 -6.87
CA ALA A 254 19.30 26.26 -6.55
C ALA A 254 18.81 27.34 -7.52
N GLU A 255 18.41 26.97 -8.74
CA GLU A 255 17.81 27.87 -9.73
C GLU A 255 16.33 28.21 -9.45
N ARG A 256 15.70 27.54 -8.47
CA ARG A 256 14.28 27.78 -8.11
C ARG A 256 14.12 29.06 -7.30
N GLU A 257 12.87 29.54 -7.18
CA GLU A 257 12.51 30.64 -6.28
C GLU A 257 12.98 30.38 -4.83
N ALA A 258 13.00 31.45 -4.01
CA ALA A 258 13.51 31.41 -2.63
C ALA A 258 13.02 30.16 -1.87
N PRO A 259 13.94 29.33 -1.33
CA PRO A 259 13.56 28.07 -0.73
C PRO A 259 12.74 28.29 0.55
N GLY A 260 11.73 27.45 0.76
CA GLY A 260 10.97 27.41 2.01
C GLY A 260 11.80 26.81 3.15
N ALA A 261 12.66 25.83 2.82
CA ALA A 261 13.63 25.21 3.73
C ALA A 261 14.68 24.41 2.92
N TYR A 262 15.57 23.72 3.64
CA TYR A 262 16.59 22.85 3.06
C TYR A 262 16.50 21.45 3.69
N ALA A 263 16.47 20.41 2.85
CA ALA A 263 16.70 19.04 3.29
C ALA A 263 18.20 18.80 3.48
N VAL A 264 18.57 18.05 4.51
CA VAL A 264 19.97 17.73 4.82
C VAL A 264 20.22 16.22 4.71
N PHE A 265 21.36 15.85 4.13
CA PHE A 265 21.69 14.48 3.76
C PHE A 265 23.06 14.04 4.30
N HIS A 266 23.25 12.73 4.47
CA HIS A 266 24.54 12.17 4.92
C HIS A 266 25.54 12.00 3.77
N HIS A 267 25.06 11.68 2.56
CA HIS A 267 25.91 11.48 1.40
C HIS A 267 25.47 12.33 0.20
N PRO A 268 26.40 12.75 -0.69
CA PRO A 268 26.07 13.64 -1.80
C PRO A 268 25.02 13.06 -2.74
N THR A 269 25.04 11.73 -2.93
CA THR A 269 24.12 11.02 -3.81
C THR A 269 22.73 10.82 -3.23
N ASP A 270 22.54 11.03 -1.92
CA ASP A 270 21.23 10.86 -1.28
C ASP A 270 20.23 11.93 -1.72
N VAL A 271 20.69 13.05 -2.29
CA VAL A 271 19.81 14.10 -2.85
C VAL A 271 18.95 13.58 -4.02
N LEU A 272 19.32 12.44 -4.62
CA LEU A 272 18.54 11.75 -5.64
C LEU A 272 17.30 11.04 -5.06
N ASP A 273 17.26 10.86 -3.74
CA ASP A 273 16.13 10.37 -2.97
C ASP A 273 15.82 11.34 -1.82
N PRO A 274 14.91 12.31 -2.00
CA PRO A 274 14.55 13.25 -0.95
C PRO A 274 14.11 12.60 0.38
N GLU A 275 13.58 11.36 0.35
CA GLU A 275 13.22 10.61 1.57
C GLU A 275 14.42 10.16 2.40
N SER A 276 15.62 10.14 1.81
CA SER A 276 16.88 9.83 2.50
C SER A 276 17.41 11.00 3.34
N ALA A 277 16.80 12.19 3.26
CA ALA A 277 17.14 13.31 4.14
C ALA A 277 17.03 12.91 5.61
N TYR A 278 17.92 13.37 6.48
CA TYR A 278 17.85 13.10 7.92
C TYR A 278 17.24 14.27 8.71
N ALA A 279 17.24 15.48 8.14
CA ALA A 279 16.71 16.68 8.75
C ALA A 279 16.18 17.67 7.70
N ILE A 280 15.37 18.63 8.17
CA ILE A 280 15.00 19.84 7.43
C ILE A 280 15.34 21.04 8.29
N VAL A 281 16.03 22.02 7.71
CA VAL A 281 16.44 23.26 8.37
C VAL A 281 15.99 24.46 7.58
N ARG A 282 15.70 25.58 8.27
CA ARG A 282 15.34 26.84 7.60
C ARG A 282 16.53 27.47 6.89
N GLU A 283 17.67 27.48 7.57
CA GLU A 283 18.95 28.02 7.08
C GLU A 283 20.05 26.98 7.36
N PRO A 284 20.85 26.58 6.35
CA PRO A 284 21.95 25.65 6.54
C PRO A 284 23.08 26.25 7.39
N GLY A 285 23.32 25.69 8.57
CA GLY A 285 24.56 25.85 9.33
C GLY A 285 25.80 25.19 8.68
N PRO A 286 27.02 25.48 9.17
CA PRO A 286 28.28 24.96 8.63
C PRO A 286 28.42 23.42 8.71
N GLU A 287 27.69 22.77 9.61
CA GLU A 287 27.60 21.32 9.74
C GLU A 287 26.77 20.63 8.64
N HIS A 288 25.98 21.39 7.88
CA HIS A 288 25.10 20.88 6.84
C HIS A 288 25.79 20.97 5.47
N GLU A 289 26.83 20.16 5.25
CA GLU A 289 27.59 20.16 3.99
C GLU A 289 26.75 19.80 2.76
N ILE A 290 25.72 18.98 2.93
CA ILE A 290 24.94 18.39 1.84
C ILE A 290 23.48 18.77 2.02
N VAL A 291 23.07 19.79 1.28
CA VAL A 291 21.71 20.31 1.33
C VAL A 291 21.04 20.34 -0.03
N LEU A 292 19.72 20.21 -0.02
CA LEU A 292 18.85 20.40 -1.17
C LEU A 292 17.80 21.46 -0.83
N PRO A 293 17.75 22.62 -1.52
CA PRO A 293 16.69 23.60 -1.32
C PRO A 293 15.33 23.01 -1.73
N LEU A 294 14.32 23.25 -0.93
CA LEU A 294 12.95 22.77 -1.13
C LEU A 294 12.00 23.94 -1.28
N SER A 295 11.00 23.81 -2.16
CA SER A 295 9.82 24.68 -2.10
C SER A 295 9.07 24.49 -0.78
N SER A 296 8.22 25.46 -0.39
CA SER A 296 7.43 25.36 0.85
C SER A 296 6.59 24.08 0.90
N MET A 297 6.00 23.68 -0.23
CA MET A 297 5.19 22.45 -0.31
C MET A 297 6.05 21.18 -0.17
N GLU A 298 7.23 21.13 -0.80
CA GLU A 298 8.17 20.00 -0.65
C GLU A 298 8.67 19.90 0.80
N SER A 299 9.01 21.04 1.41
CA SER A 299 9.43 21.13 2.81
C SER A 299 8.35 20.63 3.77
N GLU A 300 7.11 21.10 3.66
CA GLU A 300 6.00 20.66 4.51
C GLU A 300 5.78 19.14 4.39
N ARG A 301 5.79 18.60 3.16
CA ARG A 301 5.59 17.16 2.91
C ARG A 301 6.71 16.33 3.51
N LEU A 302 7.97 16.71 3.30
CA LEU A 302 9.11 15.96 3.82
C LEU A 302 9.19 16.08 5.35
N ALA A 303 8.86 17.24 5.92
CA ALA A 303 8.84 17.45 7.38
C ALA A 303 7.87 16.50 8.07
N ALA A 304 6.66 16.34 7.52
CA ALA A 304 5.67 15.39 8.02
C ALA A 304 6.20 13.94 7.98
N ARG A 305 6.87 13.54 6.90
CA ARG A 305 7.44 12.18 6.78
C ARG A 305 8.58 11.93 7.74
N LEU A 306 9.50 12.89 7.88
CA LEU A 306 10.59 12.82 8.85
C LEU A 306 10.06 12.76 10.29
N HIS A 307 8.99 13.50 10.58
CA HIS A 307 8.32 13.44 11.88
C HIS A 307 7.81 12.02 12.18
N VAL A 308 7.07 11.41 11.24
CA VAL A 308 6.58 10.03 11.36
C VAL A 308 7.73 9.05 11.56
N ARG A 309 8.78 9.15 10.74
CA ARG A 309 9.95 8.26 10.80
C ARG A 309 10.68 8.37 12.15
N ASN A 310 10.92 9.59 12.62
CA ASN A 310 11.56 9.83 13.90
C ASN A 310 10.69 9.39 15.09
N ALA A 311 9.36 9.43 14.96
CA ALA A 311 8.45 8.88 15.96
C ALA A 311 8.54 7.35 16.00
N LYS A 312 8.54 6.68 14.84
CA LYS A 312 8.71 5.22 14.74
C LYS A 312 10.03 4.73 15.35
N ARG A 313 11.15 5.39 15.02
CA ARG A 313 12.48 5.06 15.56
C ARG A 313 12.58 5.24 17.08
N ARG A 314 11.79 6.13 17.67
CA ARG A 314 11.74 6.38 19.12
C ARG A 314 10.63 5.62 19.84
N ALA A 315 9.82 4.86 19.11
CA ALA A 315 8.69 4.14 19.67
C ALA A 315 9.16 3.12 20.70
N ALA A 316 8.59 3.20 21.90
CA ALA A 316 8.81 2.24 22.97
C ALA A 316 7.48 1.59 23.34
N ALA A 317 7.54 0.33 23.79
CA ALA A 317 6.37 -0.34 24.31
C ALA A 317 5.98 0.26 25.68
N VAL A 318 4.69 0.45 25.90
CA VAL A 318 4.13 0.83 27.20
C VAL A 318 3.13 -0.23 27.62
N GLY A 319 3.36 -0.82 28.80
CA GLY A 319 2.52 -1.92 29.29
C GLY A 319 2.43 -3.11 28.33
N GLY A 320 3.54 -3.46 27.65
CA GLY A 320 3.57 -4.57 26.67
C GLY A 320 2.96 -4.25 25.30
N HIS A 321 2.61 -2.99 25.03
CA HIS A 321 1.98 -2.58 23.78
C HIS A 321 2.72 -1.43 23.11
N GLN A 322 2.79 -1.44 21.79
CA GLN A 322 3.19 -0.29 20.99
C GLN A 322 1.93 0.46 20.54
N HIS A 323 1.90 1.77 20.75
CA HIS A 323 0.73 2.60 20.49
C HIS A 323 0.95 3.50 19.29
N PHE A 324 -0.11 3.69 18.51
CA PHE A 324 -0.11 4.51 17.32
C PHE A 324 -1.36 5.39 17.27
N ALA A 325 -1.19 6.63 16.86
CA ALA A 325 -2.28 7.52 16.49
C ALA A 325 -2.57 7.41 14.99
N VAL A 326 -3.84 7.53 14.60
CA VAL A 326 -4.29 7.40 13.21
C VAL A 326 -4.82 8.75 12.70
N PHE A 327 -4.46 9.11 11.46
CA PHE A 327 -4.72 10.43 10.88
C PHE A 327 -5.26 10.35 9.44
N GLU A 328 -6.01 11.36 8.98
CA GLU A 328 -6.54 11.43 7.60
C GLU A 328 -5.41 11.58 6.56
N SER A 329 -4.31 12.22 6.95
CA SER A 329 -3.19 12.49 6.05
C SER A 329 -1.86 12.54 6.78
N ALA A 330 -0.76 12.37 6.02
CA ALA A 330 0.59 12.56 6.54
C ALA A 330 0.78 13.95 7.14
N ARG A 331 0.19 15.02 6.56
CA ARG A 331 0.31 16.39 7.09
C ARG A 331 -0.29 16.52 8.49
N ALA A 332 -1.41 15.86 8.75
CA ALA A 332 -2.09 15.92 10.03
C ALA A 332 -1.27 15.32 11.19
N THR A 333 -0.31 14.43 10.90
CA THR A 333 0.58 13.83 11.91
C THR A 333 1.45 14.84 12.67
N THR A 334 1.64 16.05 12.13
CA THR A 334 2.46 17.10 12.76
C THR A 334 1.85 17.68 14.05
N ASP A 335 0.54 17.50 14.25
CA ASP A 335 -0.14 17.80 15.52
C ASP A 335 -0.94 16.57 15.95
N VAL A 336 -0.52 15.98 17.06
CA VAL A 336 -1.11 14.77 17.64
C VAL A 336 -2.61 14.92 17.96
N ASN A 337 -3.09 16.16 18.15
CA ASN A 337 -4.51 16.44 18.38
C ASN A 337 -5.36 16.27 17.12
N ASN A 338 -4.77 16.13 15.94
CA ASN A 338 -5.50 15.82 14.70
C ASN A 338 -5.78 14.33 14.52
N ALA A 339 -5.30 13.46 15.41
CA ALA A 339 -5.61 12.05 15.33
C ALA A 339 -7.14 11.85 15.38
N TYR A 340 -7.70 10.94 14.58
CA TYR A 340 -9.11 10.56 14.75
C TYR A 340 -9.27 9.23 15.47
N SER A 341 -8.18 8.45 15.60
CA SER A 341 -8.20 7.19 16.35
C SER A 341 -6.87 6.92 17.04
N ALA A 342 -6.88 5.97 17.97
CA ALA A 342 -5.71 5.40 18.60
C ALA A 342 -5.78 3.88 18.51
N ILE A 343 -4.69 3.25 18.08
CA ILE A 343 -4.57 1.80 17.96
C ILE A 343 -3.33 1.34 18.73
N ARG A 344 -3.31 0.05 19.06
CA ARG A 344 -2.17 -0.59 19.69
C ARG A 344 -1.94 -1.98 19.12
N ARG A 345 -0.71 -2.45 19.23
CA ARG A 345 -0.35 -3.86 19.02
C ARG A 345 0.40 -4.40 20.22
N THR A 346 0.15 -5.65 20.55
CA THR A 346 0.91 -6.36 21.59
C THR A 346 2.31 -6.67 21.08
N THR A 347 3.33 -6.57 21.94
CA THR A 347 4.71 -6.91 21.55
C THR A 347 4.91 -8.40 21.28
N ASP A 348 4.17 -9.24 22.00
CA ASP A 348 4.31 -10.70 21.95
C ASP A 348 3.48 -11.33 20.84
N GLU A 349 2.46 -10.61 20.36
CA GLU A 349 1.58 -11.01 19.25
C GLU A 349 1.48 -9.86 18.22
N PRO A 350 2.51 -9.64 17.37
CA PRO A 350 2.58 -8.46 16.49
C PRO A 350 1.42 -8.35 15.48
N GLY A 351 0.74 -9.47 15.20
CA GLY A 351 -0.45 -9.52 14.33
C GLY A 351 -1.76 -9.14 15.03
N ARG A 352 -1.76 -9.02 16.36
CA ARG A 352 -2.94 -8.64 17.15
C ARG A 352 -3.00 -7.13 17.31
N TRP A 353 -3.93 -6.53 16.59
CA TRP A 353 -4.21 -5.10 16.65
C TRP A 353 -5.51 -4.81 17.37
N GLU A 354 -5.49 -3.77 18.19
CA GLU A 354 -6.66 -3.30 18.92
C GLU A 354 -6.81 -1.78 18.76
N MET A 355 -8.04 -1.29 18.75
CA MET A 355 -8.40 0.12 18.60
C MET A 355 -9.10 0.62 19.85
N PHE A 356 -8.77 1.84 20.27
CA PHE A 356 -9.36 2.49 21.43
C PHE A 356 -10.82 2.85 21.18
N LEU A 357 -11.74 2.25 21.94
CA LEU A 357 -13.15 2.66 21.92
C LEU A 357 -13.42 3.69 23.01
N ARG A 358 -13.09 3.40 24.27
CA ARG A 358 -13.32 4.28 25.43
C ARG A 358 -12.38 3.89 26.57
N PRO A 359 -12.28 4.68 27.66
CA PRO A 359 -11.39 4.35 28.77
C PRO A 359 -11.58 2.91 29.26
N GLY A 360 -10.50 2.12 29.23
CA GLY A 360 -10.50 0.71 29.63
C GLY A 360 -10.97 -0.29 28.56
N GLU A 361 -11.40 0.16 27.39
CA GLU A 361 -11.95 -0.70 26.34
C GLU A 361 -11.23 -0.52 25.00
N TRP A 362 -10.67 -1.64 24.52
CA TRP A 362 -9.98 -1.77 23.25
C TRP A 362 -10.62 -2.90 22.46
N LEU A 363 -10.89 -2.67 21.19
CA LEU A 363 -11.59 -3.61 20.31
C LEU A 363 -10.66 -4.16 19.23
N PRO A 364 -10.81 -5.42 18.78
CA PRO A 364 -10.02 -5.96 17.68
C PRO A 364 -10.14 -5.10 16.41
N THR A 365 -9.02 -4.72 15.81
CA THR A 365 -8.96 -3.99 14.52
C THR A 365 -8.07 -4.75 13.53
N ALA A 366 -8.17 -4.40 12.25
CA ALA A 366 -7.18 -4.81 11.26
C ALA A 366 -5.85 -4.07 11.44
N SER A 367 -4.79 -4.62 10.85
CA SER A 367 -3.51 -3.93 10.71
C SER A 367 -3.71 -2.62 9.92
N PRO A 368 -3.09 -1.50 10.35
CA PRO A 368 -3.28 -0.18 9.74
C PRO A 368 -2.48 0.00 8.43
N GLN A 369 -2.41 -1.05 7.59
CA GLN A 369 -1.55 -1.07 6.38
C GLN A 369 -1.79 0.11 5.44
N ASN A 370 -3.02 0.62 5.41
CA ASN A 370 -3.48 1.69 4.53
C ASN A 370 -3.76 3.01 5.28
N GLU A 371 -3.35 3.11 6.53
CA GLU A 371 -3.66 4.26 7.38
C GLU A 371 -2.41 5.11 7.65
N HIS A 372 -2.58 6.43 7.82
CA HIS A 372 -1.48 7.28 8.25
C HIS A 372 -1.29 7.14 9.77
N THR A 373 -0.26 6.41 10.18
CA THR A 373 0.04 6.15 11.59
C THR A 373 1.22 6.97 12.10
N LEU A 374 1.14 7.39 13.37
CA LEU A 374 2.25 7.96 14.12
C LEU A 374 2.47 7.13 15.38
N ALA A 375 3.68 6.62 15.61
CA ALA A 375 3.99 5.99 16.89
C ALA A 375 4.01 7.06 18.00
N ILE A 376 3.32 6.79 19.12
CA ILE A 376 3.09 7.80 20.16
C ILE A 376 3.65 7.38 21.52
N SER A 377 4.03 8.37 22.33
CA SER A 377 4.44 8.17 23.72
C SER A 377 3.24 7.94 24.64
N GLN A 378 3.46 7.54 25.90
CA GLN A 378 2.38 7.44 26.89
C GLN A 378 1.67 8.78 27.10
N ALA A 379 2.42 9.90 27.15
CA ALA A 379 1.83 11.22 27.35
C ALA A 379 0.95 11.65 26.16
N ASP A 380 1.34 11.29 24.95
CA ASP A 380 0.54 11.52 23.75
C ASP A 380 -0.69 10.62 23.73
N LEU A 381 -0.55 9.35 24.13
CA LEU A 381 -1.67 8.41 24.27
C LEU A 381 -2.72 8.93 25.25
N ASP A 382 -2.32 9.39 26.43
CA ASP A 382 -3.23 9.94 27.44
C ASP A 382 -3.98 11.17 26.90
N ARG A 383 -3.27 12.06 26.18
CA ARG A 383 -3.86 13.23 25.54
C ARG A 383 -4.88 12.86 24.47
N ILE A 384 -4.52 11.94 23.58
CA ILE A 384 -5.38 11.50 22.47
C ILE A 384 -6.62 10.79 23.01
N THR A 385 -6.43 9.79 23.86
CA THR A 385 -7.53 8.97 24.40
C THR A 385 -8.46 9.78 25.30
N GLY A 386 -7.93 10.72 26.08
CA GLY A 386 -8.73 11.68 26.84
C GLY A 386 -9.63 12.53 25.95
N ARG A 387 -9.11 13.06 24.83
CA ARG A 387 -9.92 13.79 23.84
C ARG A 387 -10.94 12.86 23.17
N LEU A 388 -10.52 11.70 22.66
CA LEU A 388 -11.38 10.74 21.96
C LEU A 388 -12.52 10.19 22.84
N ALA A 389 -12.31 10.09 24.15
CA ALA A 389 -13.35 9.69 25.10
C ALA A 389 -14.49 10.72 25.23
N THR A 390 -14.23 11.97 24.84
CA THR A 390 -15.21 13.08 24.85
C THR A 390 -15.59 13.56 23.45
N ALA A 391 -14.94 13.02 22.41
CA ALA A 391 -15.15 13.42 21.02
C ALA A 391 -16.43 12.76 20.51
N GLU A 392 -17.31 13.56 19.94
CA GLU A 392 -18.59 13.11 19.42
C GLU A 392 -19.02 13.96 18.22
N PRO A 393 -19.64 13.36 17.19
CA PRO A 393 -19.77 11.91 16.99
C PRO A 393 -18.45 11.24 16.59
N ARG A 394 -18.32 9.93 16.87
CA ARG A 394 -17.25 9.06 16.35
C ARG A 394 -17.81 8.02 15.40
N TYR A 395 -17.03 7.61 14.41
CA TYR A 395 -17.54 6.83 13.28
C TYR A 395 -16.71 5.55 13.09
N PHE A 396 -17.40 4.42 12.92
CA PHE A 396 -16.76 3.10 12.90
C PHE A 396 -17.33 2.25 11.77
N GLU A 397 -16.45 1.52 11.10
CA GLU A 397 -16.82 0.43 10.21
C GLU A 397 -16.54 -0.91 10.89
N LEU A 398 -17.52 -1.79 10.92
CA LEU A 398 -17.36 -3.16 11.35
C LEU A 398 -17.31 -4.08 10.14
N ARG A 399 -16.35 -5.01 10.17
CA ARG A 399 -16.11 -5.97 9.09
C ARG A 399 -15.94 -7.36 9.67
N CYS A 400 -16.43 -8.35 8.94
CA CYS A 400 -16.19 -9.76 9.18
C CYS A 400 -15.10 -10.22 8.21
N ARG A 401 -14.08 -10.92 8.71
CA ARG A 401 -12.98 -11.44 7.88
C ARG A 401 -13.44 -12.24 6.67
N GLU A 402 -14.54 -12.99 6.82
CA GLU A 402 -15.07 -13.88 5.79
C GLU A 402 -16.10 -13.24 4.87
N ARG A 403 -16.85 -12.25 5.37
CA ARG A 403 -18.02 -11.68 4.66
C ARG A 403 -17.84 -10.23 4.21
N GLY A 404 -16.77 -9.56 4.65
CA GLY A 404 -16.53 -8.15 4.36
C GLY A 404 -17.32 -7.20 5.30
N PRO A 405 -17.73 -6.01 4.83
CA PRO A 405 -18.43 -5.02 5.65
C PRO A 405 -19.72 -5.57 6.27
N VAL A 406 -19.94 -5.27 7.55
CA VAL A 406 -21.08 -5.71 8.35
C VAL A 406 -21.98 -4.53 8.70
N ALA A 407 -21.40 -3.49 9.30
CA ALA A 407 -22.15 -2.33 9.77
C ALA A 407 -21.29 -1.06 9.73
N LEU A 408 -21.95 0.08 9.57
CA LEU A 408 -21.38 1.40 9.79
C LEU A 408 -22.05 1.97 11.02
N VAL A 409 -21.26 2.38 12.01
CA VAL A 409 -21.72 2.79 13.33
C VAL A 409 -21.28 4.22 13.60
N ARG A 410 -22.18 5.00 14.19
CA ARG A 410 -21.88 6.29 14.80
C ARG A 410 -22.08 6.18 16.30
N LEU A 411 -21.08 6.57 17.07
CA LEU A 411 -21.15 6.69 18.52
C LEU A 411 -21.31 8.16 18.90
N THR A 412 -22.33 8.45 19.70
CA THR A 412 -22.63 9.78 20.27
C THR A 412 -22.55 9.70 21.81
N ALA A 413 -22.73 10.82 22.53
CA ALA A 413 -22.78 10.84 24.00
C ALA A 413 -23.74 9.83 24.59
N THR A 414 -24.88 9.67 23.90
CA THR A 414 -26.05 9.03 24.48
C THR A 414 -26.42 7.72 23.81
N ALA A 415 -25.89 7.44 22.61
CA ALA A 415 -26.32 6.31 21.82
C ALA A 415 -25.24 5.78 20.85
N GLU A 416 -25.31 4.48 20.63
CA GLU A 416 -24.73 3.79 19.48
C GLU A 416 -25.81 3.70 18.40
N GLU A 417 -25.49 4.13 17.18
CA GLU A 417 -26.40 4.09 16.04
C GLU A 417 -25.73 3.39 14.86
N SER A 418 -26.49 2.60 14.09
CA SER A 418 -26.02 1.99 12.84
C SER A 418 -26.69 2.65 11.63
N ALA A 419 -25.95 2.74 10.53
CA ALA A 419 -26.49 3.23 9.27
C ALA A 419 -27.45 2.19 8.67
N LEU A 420 -28.74 2.54 8.63
CA LEU A 420 -29.74 1.85 7.85
C LEU A 420 -30.21 2.76 6.72
N ASP A 421 -29.89 2.34 5.49
CA ASP A 421 -30.16 3.11 4.28
C ASP A 421 -29.61 4.56 4.36
N LEU A 422 -30.48 5.57 4.26
CA LEU A 422 -30.12 6.99 4.38
C LEU A 422 -30.22 7.55 5.80
N GLY A 423 -30.57 6.72 6.79
CA GLY A 423 -30.78 7.11 8.20
C GLY A 423 -29.72 6.57 9.17
N TRP A 424 -29.88 6.95 10.44
CA TRP A 424 -29.18 6.37 11.60
C TRP A 424 -30.25 5.78 12.52
N GLU A 425 -30.04 4.55 13.00
CA GLU A 425 -30.97 3.87 13.91
C GLU A 425 -30.23 3.33 15.13
N PRO A 426 -30.86 3.25 16.32
CA PRO A 426 -30.24 2.66 17.50
C PRO A 426 -29.67 1.26 17.24
N SER A 427 -28.51 0.97 17.81
CA SER A 427 -27.78 -0.27 17.59
C SER A 427 -27.11 -0.81 18.86
N ASP A 428 -26.81 -2.11 18.84
CA ASP A 428 -26.12 -2.86 19.90
C ASP A 428 -24.90 -3.64 19.37
N VAL A 429 -24.40 -3.24 18.20
CA VAL A 429 -23.31 -3.92 17.49
C VAL A 429 -22.04 -4.01 18.35
N PHE A 430 -21.65 -2.97 19.10
CA PHE A 430 -20.47 -3.07 19.98
C PHE A 430 -20.68 -4.04 21.14
N ALA A 431 -21.89 -4.13 21.68
CA ALA A 431 -22.22 -5.10 22.74
C ALA A 431 -22.14 -6.56 22.24
N ARG A 432 -22.35 -6.79 20.94
CA ARG A 432 -22.24 -8.11 20.30
C ARG A 432 -20.82 -8.48 19.91
N LEU A 433 -19.96 -7.50 19.61
CA LEU A 433 -18.61 -7.70 19.07
C LEU A 433 -17.75 -8.72 19.86
N PRO A 434 -17.74 -8.75 21.22
CA PRO A 434 -16.96 -9.73 21.96
C PRO A 434 -17.35 -11.20 21.71
N ARG A 435 -18.54 -11.46 21.14
CA ARG A 435 -19.04 -12.81 20.80
C ARG A 435 -18.77 -13.19 19.34
N GLU A 436 -18.19 -12.28 18.56
CA GLU A 436 -17.98 -12.41 17.12
C GLU A 436 -16.47 -12.39 16.80
N PRO A 437 -15.73 -13.50 17.00
CA PRO A 437 -14.26 -13.52 16.92
C PRO A 437 -13.69 -13.24 15.52
N THR A 438 -14.53 -13.32 14.49
CA THR A 438 -14.16 -13.02 13.10
C THR A 438 -14.41 -11.56 12.72
N TRP A 439 -15.03 -10.78 13.61
CA TRP A 439 -15.31 -9.37 13.39
C TRP A 439 -14.17 -8.51 13.91
N TYR A 440 -13.97 -7.39 13.24
CA TYR A 440 -13.04 -6.34 13.64
C TYR A 440 -13.66 -4.97 13.32
N VAL A 441 -13.20 -3.96 14.04
CA VAL A 441 -13.66 -2.58 13.89
C VAL A 441 -12.53 -1.70 13.37
N THR A 442 -12.87 -0.72 12.55
CA THR A 442 -11.96 0.36 12.15
C THR A 442 -12.67 1.69 12.31
N GLU A 443 -12.08 2.61 13.08
CA GLU A 443 -12.56 3.97 13.16
C GLU A 443 -12.20 4.72 11.89
N VAL A 444 -13.12 5.53 11.42
CA VAL A 444 -12.99 6.33 10.19
C VAL A 444 -13.27 7.78 10.55
N ASP A 445 -12.62 8.71 9.85
CA ASP A 445 -13.02 10.10 9.97
C ASP A 445 -14.42 10.35 9.36
N GLU A 446 -14.96 11.54 9.57
CA GLU A 446 -16.29 11.92 9.08
C GLU A 446 -16.40 11.80 7.55
N ARG A 447 -15.35 12.20 6.83
CA ARG A 447 -15.31 12.16 5.36
C ARG A 447 -15.33 10.72 4.84
N GLY A 448 -14.53 9.85 5.45
CA GLY A 448 -14.47 8.43 5.19
C GLY A 448 -15.81 7.75 5.50
N MET A 449 -16.47 8.14 6.59
CA MET A 449 -17.81 7.64 6.91
C MET A 449 -18.85 8.06 5.87
N VAL A 450 -18.86 9.32 5.42
CA VAL A 450 -19.76 9.78 4.34
C VAL A 450 -19.61 8.92 3.09
N GLY A 451 -18.36 8.69 2.65
CA GLY A 451 -18.10 7.86 1.47
C GLY A 451 -18.55 6.41 1.65
N ARG A 452 -18.23 5.78 2.79
CA ARG A 452 -18.62 4.39 3.08
C ARG A 452 -20.14 4.24 3.18
N ARG A 453 -20.82 5.20 3.81
CA ARG A 453 -22.28 5.20 3.97
C ARG A 453 -22.97 5.37 2.61
N PHE A 454 -22.46 6.26 1.77
CA PHE A 454 -22.95 6.43 0.40
C PHE A 454 -22.84 5.11 -0.38
N TRP A 455 -21.65 4.49 -0.41
CA TRP A 455 -21.46 3.22 -1.10
C TRP A 455 -22.32 2.07 -0.53
N SER A 456 -22.49 2.02 0.79
CA SER A 456 -23.37 1.04 1.43
C SER A 456 -24.82 1.21 0.99
N ALA A 457 -25.33 2.45 0.96
CA ALA A 457 -26.66 2.77 0.48
C ALA A 457 -26.82 2.45 -1.01
N THR A 458 -25.86 2.85 -1.86
CA THR A 458 -25.85 2.56 -3.29
C THR A 458 -25.90 1.05 -3.57
N LEU A 459 -25.12 0.24 -2.85
CA LEU A 459 -25.13 -1.21 -3.01
C LEU A 459 -26.46 -1.84 -2.57
N ARG A 460 -26.97 -1.47 -1.39
CA ARG A 460 -28.24 -2.00 -0.86
C ARG A 460 -29.41 -1.64 -1.77
N ARG A 461 -29.55 -0.36 -2.13
CA ARG A 461 -30.59 0.12 -3.03
C ARG A 461 -30.43 -0.45 -4.44
N GLY A 462 -29.20 -0.56 -4.94
CA GLY A 462 -28.91 -1.17 -6.24
C GLY A 462 -29.28 -2.66 -6.31
N VAL A 463 -29.22 -3.40 -5.20
CA VAL A 463 -29.76 -4.77 -5.12
C VAL A 463 -31.28 -4.76 -5.05
N ALA A 464 -31.87 -3.89 -4.23
CA ALA A 464 -33.32 -3.79 -4.05
C ALA A 464 -34.04 -3.46 -5.37
N HIS A 465 -33.46 -2.56 -6.18
CA HIS A 465 -34.05 -2.04 -7.42
C HIS A 465 -33.49 -2.70 -8.69
N ARG A 466 -32.62 -3.72 -8.57
CA ARG A 466 -31.95 -4.34 -9.74
C ARG A 466 -32.94 -4.89 -10.77
N ASN A 467 -34.06 -5.43 -10.30
CA ASN A 467 -35.02 -6.15 -11.13
C ASN A 467 -36.25 -5.30 -11.49
N ASP A 468 -36.24 -4.00 -11.16
CA ASP A 468 -37.33 -3.10 -11.53
C ASP A 468 -37.33 -2.91 -13.06
N GLU A 469 -38.51 -2.86 -13.66
CA GLU A 469 -38.67 -2.66 -15.12
C GLU A 469 -38.05 -1.34 -15.58
N ILE A 470 -38.11 -0.33 -14.71
CA ILE A 470 -37.49 0.97 -14.86
C ILE A 470 -36.65 1.22 -13.61
N GLN A 471 -35.34 1.38 -13.80
CA GLN A 471 -34.45 1.72 -12.71
C GLN A 471 -34.35 3.24 -12.61
N TYR A 472 -34.55 3.80 -11.42
CA TYR A 472 -34.44 5.24 -11.18
C TYR A 472 -33.18 5.57 -10.40
N PHE A 473 -32.58 6.71 -10.69
CA PHE A 473 -31.36 7.18 -10.06
C PHE A 473 -31.47 8.68 -9.75
N ALA A 474 -31.17 9.07 -8.51
CA ALA A 474 -30.95 10.48 -8.15
C ALA A 474 -29.46 10.81 -8.23
N ILE A 475 -29.11 11.96 -8.81
CA ILE A 475 -27.74 12.45 -8.91
C ILE A 475 -27.56 13.67 -8.00
N PHE A 476 -26.47 13.67 -7.26
CA PHE A 476 -26.20 14.65 -6.20
C PHE A 476 -24.95 15.50 -6.49
N PRO A 477 -24.85 16.72 -5.92
CA PRO A 477 -23.64 17.54 -6.04
C PRO A 477 -22.45 16.89 -5.33
N THR A 478 -22.72 16.22 -4.21
CA THR A 478 -21.73 15.56 -3.33
C THR A 478 -22.31 14.26 -2.77
N GLN A 479 -21.44 13.40 -2.22
CA GLN A 479 -21.89 12.18 -1.54
C GLN A 479 -22.67 12.48 -0.24
N SER A 480 -22.35 13.56 0.46
CA SER A 480 -23.08 13.95 1.67
C SER A 480 -24.50 14.41 1.39
N ALA A 481 -24.73 15.08 0.26
CA ALA A 481 -26.06 15.52 -0.18
C ALA A 481 -27.00 14.33 -0.46
N ALA A 482 -26.47 13.16 -0.81
CA ALA A 482 -27.27 11.97 -1.08
C ALA A 482 -28.08 11.46 0.13
N PHE A 483 -27.77 11.91 1.35
CA PHE A 483 -28.53 11.57 2.55
C PHE A 483 -29.77 12.43 2.77
N ASP A 484 -29.95 13.48 1.96
CA ASP A 484 -31.21 14.20 1.82
C ASP A 484 -31.64 14.14 0.36
N LEU A 485 -32.63 13.29 0.04
CA LEU A 485 -33.09 13.12 -1.34
C LEU A 485 -33.55 14.44 -1.97
N ALA A 486 -34.01 15.42 -1.18
CA ALA A 486 -34.42 16.73 -1.69
C ALA A 486 -33.26 17.53 -2.31
N GLU A 487 -32.01 17.20 -1.99
CA GLU A 487 -30.79 17.79 -2.56
C GLU A 487 -30.39 17.16 -3.91
N ALA A 488 -31.20 16.25 -4.46
CA ALA A 488 -30.97 15.69 -5.79
C ALA A 488 -31.01 16.79 -6.86
N GLN A 489 -29.94 16.88 -7.67
CA GLN A 489 -29.83 17.84 -8.77
C GLN A 489 -30.52 17.35 -10.04
N LEU A 490 -30.53 16.04 -10.24
CA LEU A 490 -31.08 15.42 -11.43
C LEU A 490 -31.67 14.06 -11.07
N VAL A 491 -32.77 13.69 -11.73
CA VAL A 491 -33.31 12.34 -11.69
C VAL A 491 -33.16 11.72 -13.07
N MET A 492 -32.53 10.55 -13.12
CA MET A 492 -32.42 9.73 -14.31
C MET A 492 -33.26 8.47 -14.15
N ARG A 493 -33.68 7.90 -15.28
CA ARG A 493 -34.26 6.56 -15.33
C ARG A 493 -33.66 5.77 -16.47
N GLN A 494 -33.58 4.46 -16.30
CA GLN A 494 -33.09 3.52 -17.28
C GLN A 494 -34.16 2.48 -17.60
N ARG A 495 -34.42 2.27 -18.89
CA ARG A 495 -35.33 1.23 -19.41
C ARG A 495 -34.61 0.47 -20.51
N GLY A 496 -34.11 -0.72 -20.18
CA GLY A 496 -33.24 -1.48 -21.08
C GLY A 496 -31.96 -0.69 -21.38
N ALA A 497 -31.68 -0.41 -22.66
CA ALA A 497 -30.51 0.36 -23.09
C ALA A 497 -30.75 1.87 -23.17
N VAL A 498 -31.96 2.34 -22.88
CA VAL A 498 -32.32 3.76 -22.98
C VAL A 498 -32.19 4.41 -21.61
N GLU A 499 -31.43 5.51 -21.56
CA GLU A 499 -31.30 6.37 -20.39
C GLU A 499 -31.99 7.71 -20.66
N GLU A 500 -32.85 8.12 -19.73
CA GLU A 500 -33.61 9.37 -19.80
C GLU A 500 -33.33 10.19 -18.53
N MET A 501 -33.34 11.51 -18.66
CA MET A 501 -33.24 12.44 -17.55
C MET A 501 -34.50 13.30 -17.46
N PHE A 502 -34.88 13.68 -16.25
CA PHE A 502 -36.04 14.55 -16.04
C PHE A 502 -35.65 16.02 -16.11
N VAL A 503 -36.29 16.78 -16.99
CA VAL A 503 -36.09 18.22 -17.18
C VAL A 503 -37.43 18.93 -17.04
N ARG A 504 -37.53 19.92 -16.15
CA ARG A 504 -38.73 20.75 -16.06
C ARG A 504 -38.70 21.84 -17.15
N PRO A 505 -39.80 22.08 -17.88
CA PRO A 505 -41.11 21.43 -17.82
C PRO A 505 -41.28 20.22 -18.78
N ASP A 506 -40.26 19.89 -19.56
CA ASP A 506 -40.32 18.97 -20.71
C ASP A 506 -40.53 17.49 -20.35
N GLY A 507 -40.41 17.14 -19.06
CA GLY A 507 -40.58 15.79 -18.56
C GLY A 507 -39.34 14.93 -18.79
N TRP A 508 -39.54 13.68 -19.18
CA TRP A 508 -38.45 12.74 -19.44
C TRP A 508 -37.91 12.93 -20.87
N VAL A 509 -36.64 13.27 -20.97
CA VAL A 509 -35.92 13.44 -22.25
C VAL A 509 -34.73 12.49 -22.29
N THR A 510 -34.28 12.09 -23.49
CA THR A 510 -33.07 11.25 -23.62
C THR A 510 -31.86 11.96 -23.00
N ALA A 511 -31.10 11.23 -22.17
CA ALA A 511 -29.91 11.78 -21.54
C ALA A 511 -28.80 12.01 -22.58
N ASP A 512 -28.16 13.17 -22.54
CA ASP A 512 -26.99 13.51 -23.37
C ASP A 512 -25.68 12.92 -22.81
N ARG A 513 -25.70 12.51 -21.54
CA ARG A 513 -24.59 11.86 -20.84
C ARG A 513 -25.06 10.56 -20.20
N PRO A 514 -24.27 9.47 -20.32
CA PRO A 514 -24.63 8.21 -19.69
C PRO A 514 -24.45 8.27 -18.17
N LEU A 515 -25.21 7.45 -17.44
CA LEU A 515 -25.13 7.31 -15.98
C LEU A 515 -23.70 7.02 -15.50
N THR A 516 -22.90 6.33 -16.32
CA THR A 516 -21.50 5.98 -16.04
C THR A 516 -20.57 7.20 -15.94
N GLU A 517 -20.95 8.35 -16.49
CA GLU A 517 -20.21 9.60 -16.27
C GLU A 517 -20.43 10.18 -14.87
N PHE A 518 -21.43 9.68 -14.12
CA PHE A 518 -21.76 10.10 -12.75
C PHE A 518 -21.36 9.06 -11.69
N THR A 519 -20.33 8.25 -11.98
CA THR A 519 -19.93 7.02 -11.26
C THR A 519 -19.71 7.12 -9.75
N VAL A 520 -19.72 8.31 -9.15
CA VAL A 520 -19.52 8.51 -7.70
C VAL A 520 -20.59 9.38 -7.03
N ARG A 521 -21.69 9.73 -7.72
CA ARG A 521 -22.70 10.67 -7.23
C ARG A 521 -24.14 10.29 -7.51
N HIS A 522 -24.39 9.09 -8.02
CA HIS A 522 -25.75 8.60 -8.23
C HIS A 522 -26.15 7.58 -7.16
N LEU A 523 -27.42 7.62 -6.76
CA LEU A 523 -28.03 6.68 -5.84
C LEU A 523 -29.25 6.05 -6.53
N PRO A 524 -29.37 4.72 -6.59
CA PRO A 524 -30.61 4.07 -7.02
C PRO A 524 -31.76 4.48 -6.09
N ILE A 525 -32.92 4.80 -6.63
CA ILE A 525 -34.09 5.24 -5.85
C ILE A 525 -35.33 4.45 -6.26
N SER A 526 -36.34 4.41 -5.39
CA SER A 526 -37.62 3.79 -5.71
C SER A 526 -38.44 4.64 -6.69
N PRO A 527 -39.45 4.06 -7.37
CA PRO A 527 -40.40 4.83 -8.18
C PRO A 527 -41.09 5.95 -7.39
N ASP A 528 -41.51 5.69 -6.15
CA ASP A 528 -42.16 6.68 -5.28
C ASP A 528 -41.20 7.82 -4.88
N GLU A 529 -39.91 7.52 -4.71
CA GLU A 529 -38.88 8.54 -4.51
C GLU A 529 -38.70 9.38 -5.78
N ALA A 530 -38.63 8.74 -6.95
CA ALA A 530 -38.53 9.45 -8.23
C ALA A 530 -39.75 10.35 -8.50
N GLU A 531 -40.96 9.88 -8.19
CA GLU A 531 -42.19 10.69 -8.32
C GLU A 531 -42.15 11.90 -7.38
N ARG A 532 -41.73 11.74 -6.13
CA ARG A 532 -41.58 12.86 -5.18
C ARG A 532 -40.56 13.91 -5.63
N LEU A 533 -39.51 13.49 -6.34
CA LEU A 533 -38.46 14.40 -6.83
C LEU A 533 -38.84 15.09 -8.15
N THR A 534 -39.74 14.49 -8.93
CA THR A 534 -40.11 14.98 -10.27
C THR A 534 -41.43 15.73 -10.29
N GLY A 535 -42.39 15.36 -9.42
CA GLY A 535 -43.64 16.08 -9.16
C GLY A 535 -43.43 17.45 -8.52
#